data_AF-A0A533V6U8-F1
#
_entry.id   AF-A0A533V6U8-F1
#
_cell.length_a   1.000
_cell.length_b   1.000
_cell.length_c   1.000
_cell.angle_alpha   90.00
_cell.angle_beta   90.00
_cell.angle_gamma   90.00
#
_symmetry.space_group_name_H-M   'P 1'
#
loop_
_entity.id
_entity.type
_entity.pdbx_description
1 polymer ?
#
loop_
_entity_poly.entity_id
_entity_poly.type
_entity_poly.pdbx_seq_one_letter_code
_entity_poly.pdbx_strand_id
1 'polypeptide(L)'
;MKEHTIKYFLNKYGTDSTTNFQLVRYAKELKLANFHCIMRNELKLLRKLKHIPIFIICNYQATDEAGTHWIAMYKDNENSFYFDSYGVGLFNEPKEFLVHGVYNIFQIQPDGTKMCGILCLFVLYSLHNGRDFFDIVLELNNYFNIHARRSSLSNPTNKGE
;
A
#
# COMPACT_ATOMS: atom_id res chain seq x y z
N MET A 1 -1.64 -12.35 19.11
CA MET A 1 -1.56 -10.90 18.80
C MET A 1 -0.38 -10.48 17.89
N LYS A 2 0.54 -11.36 17.46
CA LYS A 2 1.70 -10.96 16.62
C LYS A 2 1.43 -10.82 15.10
N GLU A 3 0.28 -11.30 14.63
CA GLU A 3 -0.01 -11.48 13.19
C GLU A 3 -0.39 -10.20 12.44
N HIS A 4 -0.57 -9.06 13.15
CA HIS A 4 -1.05 -7.81 12.55
C HIS A 4 0.01 -6.70 12.46
N THR A 5 1.28 -7.01 12.76
CA THR A 5 2.37 -6.03 12.65
C THR A 5 2.99 -6.03 11.26
N ILE A 6 3.49 -4.88 10.81
CA ILE A 6 4.20 -4.78 9.52
C ILE A 6 5.42 -5.72 9.47
N LYS A 7 6.14 -5.88 10.57
CA LYS A 7 7.30 -6.79 10.63
C LYS A 7 6.91 -8.22 10.30
N TYR A 8 5.83 -8.72 10.90
CA TYR A 8 5.33 -10.06 10.61
C TYR A 8 4.88 -10.16 9.15
N PHE A 9 4.19 -9.13 8.65
CA PHE A 9 3.67 -9.10 7.29
C PHE A 9 4.79 -9.17 6.23
N LEU A 10 5.84 -8.36 6.40
CA LEU A 10 7.03 -8.38 5.52
C LEU A 10 7.78 -9.71 5.61
N ASN A 11 7.89 -10.31 6.79
CA ASN A 11 8.49 -11.64 6.93
C ASN A 11 7.70 -12.73 6.20
N LYS A 12 6.36 -12.60 6.15
CA LYS A 12 5.49 -13.59 5.52
C LYS A 12 5.41 -13.43 4.00
N TYR A 13 5.26 -12.19 3.52
CA TYR A 13 4.98 -11.92 2.10
C TYR A 13 6.18 -11.38 1.32
N GLY A 14 7.29 -11.07 2.01
CA GLY A 14 8.53 -10.60 1.42
C GLY A 14 8.59 -9.08 1.24
N THR A 15 9.70 -8.62 0.65
CA THR A 15 9.99 -7.21 0.36
C THR A 15 10.28 -6.94 -1.13
N ASP A 16 10.06 -7.93 -1.98
CA ASP A 16 10.28 -7.84 -3.42
C ASP A 16 9.07 -7.24 -4.14
N SER A 17 9.26 -6.92 -5.43
CA SER A 17 8.18 -6.52 -6.32
C SER A 17 7.12 -7.62 -6.43
N THR A 18 5.85 -7.20 -6.41
CA THR A 18 4.71 -8.10 -6.59
C THR A 18 4.07 -7.96 -7.95
N THR A 19 3.67 -9.08 -8.54
CA THR A 19 2.76 -9.14 -9.68
C THR A 19 1.30 -9.03 -9.23
N ASN A 20 0.39 -8.71 -10.16
CA ASN A 20 -1.04 -8.77 -9.92
C ASN A 20 -1.50 -10.16 -9.45
N PHE A 21 -0.93 -11.25 -10.00
CA PHE A 21 -1.27 -12.62 -9.57
C PHE A 21 -0.89 -12.89 -8.11
N GLN A 22 0.27 -12.40 -7.67
CA GLN A 22 0.69 -12.52 -6.27
C GLN A 22 -0.25 -11.74 -5.35
N LEU A 23 -0.58 -10.49 -5.70
CA LEU A 23 -1.49 -9.64 -4.92
C LEU A 23 -2.89 -10.26 -4.79
N VAL A 24 -3.45 -10.77 -5.89
CA VAL A 24 -4.75 -11.47 -5.88
C VAL A 24 -4.69 -12.74 -5.03
N ARG A 25 -3.61 -13.52 -5.12
CA ARG A 25 -3.43 -14.72 -4.29
C ARG A 25 -3.38 -14.36 -2.80
N TYR A 26 -2.55 -13.40 -2.42
CA TYR A 26 -2.40 -13.00 -1.01
C TYR A 26 -3.68 -12.37 -0.46
N ALA A 27 -4.40 -11.57 -1.25
CA ALA A 27 -5.70 -11.04 -0.85
C ALA A 27 -6.72 -12.14 -0.54
N LYS A 28 -6.73 -13.23 -1.33
CA LYS A 28 -7.56 -14.42 -1.05
C LYS A 28 -7.14 -15.13 0.23
N GLU A 29 -5.85 -15.31 0.47
CA GLU A 29 -5.33 -15.88 1.72
C GLU A 29 -5.73 -15.06 2.95
N LEU A 30 -5.72 -13.73 2.80
CA LEU A 30 -6.11 -12.76 3.83
C LEU A 30 -7.63 -12.55 3.93
N LYS A 31 -8.42 -13.25 3.10
CA LYS A 31 -9.88 -13.20 3.06
C LYS A 31 -10.45 -11.79 2.81
N LEU A 32 -9.76 -10.98 2.01
CA LEU A 32 -10.27 -9.67 1.57
C LEU A 32 -11.40 -9.86 0.56
N ALA A 33 -12.65 -9.77 1.03
CA ALA A 33 -13.83 -9.76 0.17
C ALA A 33 -13.85 -8.49 -0.70
N ASN A 34 -14.41 -8.55 -1.91
CA ASN A 34 -14.47 -7.43 -2.85
C ASN A 34 -13.10 -6.78 -3.15
N PHE A 35 -12.06 -7.61 -3.24
CA PHE A 35 -10.72 -7.18 -3.61
C PHE A 35 -10.55 -7.09 -5.14
N HIS A 36 -9.95 -5.99 -5.60
CA HIS A 36 -9.62 -5.75 -7.00
C HIS A 36 -8.15 -5.38 -7.15
N CYS A 37 -7.44 -6.07 -8.04
CA CYS A 37 -6.10 -5.68 -8.49
C CYS A 37 -6.22 -5.27 -9.96
N ILE A 38 -6.03 -3.98 -10.25
CA ILE A 38 -6.35 -3.40 -11.56
C ILE A 38 -5.28 -2.42 -12.03
N MET A 39 -5.32 -2.07 -13.31
CA MET A 39 -4.53 -0.98 -13.90
C MET A 39 -5.25 0.37 -13.76
N ARG A 40 -4.53 1.48 -13.92
CA ARG A 40 -5.06 2.85 -13.73
C ARG A 40 -6.36 3.10 -14.50
N ASN A 41 -6.34 2.81 -15.79
CA ASN A 41 -7.44 3.03 -16.73
C ASN A 41 -8.66 2.12 -16.48
N GLU A 42 -8.52 1.06 -15.70
CA GLU A 42 -9.60 0.13 -15.35
C GLU A 42 -10.42 0.61 -14.15
N LEU A 43 -9.96 1.64 -13.42
CA LEU A 43 -10.67 2.18 -12.24
C LEU A 43 -12.10 2.66 -12.58
N LYS A 44 -12.30 3.14 -13.81
CA LYS A 44 -13.63 3.52 -14.33
C LYS A 44 -14.65 2.38 -14.33
N LEU A 45 -14.19 1.13 -14.43
CA LEU A 45 -15.04 -0.06 -14.39
C LEU A 45 -15.61 -0.28 -12.99
N LEU A 46 -14.88 0.12 -11.95
CA LEU A 46 -15.28 -0.06 -10.55
C LEU A 46 -16.24 1.03 -10.06
N ARG A 47 -16.35 2.17 -10.74
CA ARG A 47 -17.26 3.28 -10.36
C ARG A 47 -18.73 2.87 -10.27
N LYS A 48 -19.13 1.82 -11.01
CA LYS A 48 -20.52 1.33 -11.04
C LYS A 48 -20.80 0.28 -9.96
N LEU A 49 -19.77 -0.22 -9.28
CA LEU A 49 -19.94 -1.23 -8.24
C LEU A 49 -20.57 -0.57 -7.00
N LYS A 50 -21.60 -1.24 -6.48
CA LYS A 50 -22.28 -0.84 -5.24
C LYS A 50 -21.83 -1.66 -4.03
N HIS A 51 -20.96 -2.64 -4.23
CA HIS A 51 -20.48 -3.50 -3.16
C HIS A 51 -19.38 -2.78 -2.39
N ILE A 52 -19.63 -2.61 -1.09
CA ILE A 52 -18.73 -1.99 -0.13
C ILE A 52 -18.64 -2.90 1.12
N PRO A 53 -17.52 -2.90 1.86
CA PRO A 53 -16.28 -2.21 1.52
C PRO A 53 -15.65 -2.76 0.24
N ILE A 54 -14.95 -1.90 -0.49
CA ILE A 54 -14.16 -2.26 -1.68
C ILE A 54 -12.68 -2.02 -1.39
N PHE A 55 -11.85 -3.01 -1.73
CA PHE A 55 -10.41 -2.98 -1.53
C PHE A 55 -9.74 -3.03 -2.88
N ILE A 56 -8.90 -2.05 -3.20
CA ILE A 56 -8.31 -1.93 -4.53
C ILE A 56 -6.82 -1.76 -4.39
N ILE A 57 -6.05 -2.59 -5.08
CA ILE A 57 -4.67 -2.27 -5.44
C ILE A 57 -4.67 -1.88 -6.91
N CYS A 58 -4.26 -0.66 -7.18
CA CYS A 58 -4.24 -0.10 -8.52
C CYS A 58 -2.80 0.13 -8.94
N ASN A 59 -2.46 -0.26 -10.17
CA ASN A 59 -1.19 0.15 -10.74
C ASN A 59 -1.24 1.64 -11.10
N TYR A 60 -0.15 2.35 -10.87
CA TYR A 60 -0.03 3.74 -11.28
C TYR A 60 -0.10 3.88 -12.81
N GLN A 61 0.33 2.84 -13.54
CA GLN A 61 0.30 2.78 -15.00
C GLN A 61 -1.00 2.23 -15.57
N ALA A 62 -1.27 2.56 -16.84
CA ALA A 62 -2.33 1.97 -17.66
C ALA A 62 -1.93 0.60 -18.24
N THR A 63 -2.89 -0.15 -18.78
CA THR A 63 -2.68 -1.51 -19.32
C THR A 63 -1.62 -1.60 -20.43
N ASP A 64 -1.41 -0.53 -21.18
CA ASP A 64 -0.45 -0.39 -22.29
C ASP A 64 0.94 0.12 -21.85
N GLU A 65 1.09 0.47 -20.58
CA GLU A 65 2.33 0.95 -19.97
C GLU A 65 2.98 -0.17 -19.14
N ALA A 66 4.32 -0.17 -19.04
CA ALA A 66 5.02 -1.10 -18.16
C ALA A 66 4.71 -0.76 -16.69
N GLY A 67 4.00 -1.63 -15.97
CA GLY A 67 3.61 -1.40 -14.58
C GLY A 67 4.80 -1.25 -13.64
N THR A 68 4.88 -0.13 -12.92
CA THR A 68 6.04 0.21 -12.08
C THR A 68 5.71 0.38 -10.61
N HIS A 69 4.47 0.74 -10.29
CA HIS A 69 4.11 1.18 -8.94
C HIS A 69 2.69 0.79 -8.58
N TRP A 70 2.50 0.36 -7.33
CA TRP A 70 1.21 -0.04 -6.79
C TRP A 70 0.77 0.97 -5.73
N ILE A 71 -0.51 1.36 -5.81
CA ILE A 71 -1.19 2.17 -4.78
C ILE A 71 -2.38 1.39 -4.24
N ALA A 72 -2.79 1.70 -3.01
CA ALA A 72 -3.97 1.11 -2.40
C ALA A 72 -5.10 2.15 -2.31
N MET A 73 -6.32 1.71 -2.59
CA MET A 73 -7.54 2.46 -2.34
C MET A 73 -8.53 1.60 -1.56
N TYR A 74 -9.20 2.23 -0.61
CA TYR A 74 -10.26 1.63 0.17
C TYR A 74 -11.46 2.55 0.18
N LYS A 75 -12.67 1.98 0.12
CA LYS A 75 -13.89 2.76 0.27
C LYS A 75 -14.99 1.93 0.92
N ASP A 76 -15.65 2.52 1.91
CA ASP A 76 -16.90 2.02 2.49
C ASP A 76 -17.99 3.12 2.48
N ASN A 77 -19.00 3.01 3.34
CA ASN A 77 -20.08 4.00 3.44
C ASN A 77 -19.63 5.35 3.99
N GLU A 78 -18.60 5.36 4.83
CA GLU A 78 -18.21 6.50 5.66
C GLU A 78 -16.79 6.97 5.32
N ASN A 79 -15.95 6.05 4.86
CA ASN A 79 -14.51 6.22 4.72
C ASN A 79 -14.06 5.99 3.30
N SER A 80 -13.03 6.74 2.91
CA SER A 80 -12.41 6.70 1.59
C SER A 80 -10.93 6.98 1.77
N PHE A 81 -10.07 6.00 1.50
CA PHE A 81 -8.63 6.10 1.74
C PHE A 81 -7.83 5.83 0.47
N TYR A 82 -6.74 6.58 0.32
CA TYR A 82 -5.70 6.34 -0.68
C TYR A 82 -4.35 6.24 0.01
N PHE A 83 -3.59 5.22 -0.35
CA PHE A 83 -2.25 5.01 0.14
C PHE A 83 -1.27 4.88 -1.01
N ASP A 84 -0.23 5.71 -0.96
CA ASP A 84 0.93 5.61 -1.82
C ASP A 84 2.18 5.57 -0.94
N SER A 85 2.95 4.47 -1.02
CA SER A 85 4.13 4.29 -0.19
C SER A 85 5.24 5.33 -0.42
N TYR A 86 5.25 6.01 -1.57
CA TYR A 86 6.17 7.12 -1.87
C TYR A 86 5.58 8.50 -1.56
N GLY A 87 4.30 8.57 -1.14
CA GLY A 87 3.62 9.83 -0.85
C GLY A 87 3.37 10.68 -2.08
N VAL A 88 3.37 10.08 -3.28
CA VAL A 88 2.98 10.79 -4.51
C VAL A 88 1.50 11.10 -4.40
N GLY A 89 1.16 12.38 -4.56
CA GLY A 89 -0.21 12.87 -4.41
C GLY A 89 -1.20 12.19 -5.37
N LEU A 90 -2.48 12.29 -5.02
CA LEU A 90 -3.60 11.78 -5.82
C LEU A 90 -3.56 12.32 -7.27
N PHE A 91 -3.54 11.42 -8.24
CA PHE A 91 -3.83 11.74 -9.64
C PHE A 91 -5.36 11.71 -9.89
N ASN A 92 -5.77 12.13 -11.09
CA ASN A 92 -7.16 12.47 -11.39
C ASN A 92 -8.12 11.29 -11.18
N GLU A 93 -7.78 10.09 -11.64
CA GLU A 93 -8.68 8.94 -11.61
C GLU A 93 -9.03 8.47 -10.18
N PRO A 94 -8.07 8.27 -9.25
CA PRO A 94 -8.34 8.02 -7.84
C PRO A 94 -9.10 9.15 -7.16
N LYS A 95 -8.76 10.41 -7.47
CA LYS A 95 -9.45 11.58 -6.92
C LYS A 95 -10.93 11.56 -7.28
N GLU A 96 -11.26 11.28 -8.54
CA GLU A 96 -12.64 11.12 -8.99
C GLU A 96 -13.36 9.92 -8.34
N PHE A 97 -12.66 8.81 -8.14
CA PHE A 97 -13.23 7.60 -7.55
C PHE A 97 -13.55 7.78 -6.05
N LEU A 98 -12.64 8.43 -5.32
CA LEU A 98 -12.70 8.58 -3.87
C LEU A 98 -13.56 9.77 -3.43
N VAL A 99 -13.70 10.81 -4.27
CA VAL A 99 -14.45 12.07 -4.06
C VAL A 99 -13.92 12.92 -2.90
N HIS A 100 -13.83 12.35 -1.69
CA HIS A 100 -13.34 12.98 -0.45
C HIS A 100 -12.30 12.09 0.25
N GLY A 101 -11.39 11.49 -0.51
CA GLY A 101 -10.40 10.54 0.03
C GLY A 101 -9.39 11.19 0.98
N VAL A 102 -9.11 10.52 2.09
CA VAL A 102 -7.96 10.80 2.96
C VAL A 102 -6.74 10.03 2.45
N TYR A 103 -5.57 10.66 2.47
CA TYR A 103 -4.36 10.09 1.90
C TYR A 103 -3.10 10.53 2.65
N ASN A 104 -2.05 9.71 2.55
CA ASN A 104 -0.73 10.09 3.03
C ASN A 104 0.00 10.96 1.99
N ILE A 105 0.78 11.94 2.48
CA ILE A 105 1.50 12.93 1.64
C ILE A 105 3.02 12.86 1.81
N PHE A 106 3.51 11.88 2.57
CA PHE A 106 4.93 11.71 2.85
C PHE A 106 5.37 10.31 2.47
N GLN A 107 6.65 10.21 2.10
CA GLN A 107 7.29 8.98 1.73
C GLN A 107 7.48 8.08 2.96
N ILE A 108 7.09 6.81 2.81
CA ILE A 108 7.18 5.76 3.83
C ILE A 108 8.14 4.67 3.37
N GLN A 109 8.08 4.31 2.09
CA GLN A 109 8.96 3.33 1.49
C GLN A 109 10.33 3.94 1.20
N PRO A 110 11.44 3.32 1.65
CA PRO A 110 12.78 3.77 1.33
C PRO A 110 13.08 3.69 -0.17
N ASP A 111 13.92 4.60 -0.66
CA ASP A 111 14.36 4.63 -2.06
C ASP A 111 15.02 3.32 -2.52
N GLY A 112 14.78 2.95 -3.77
CA GLY A 112 15.35 1.75 -4.40
C GLY A 112 14.71 0.43 -3.97
N THR A 113 13.79 0.44 -3.00
CA THR A 113 13.03 -0.75 -2.60
C THR A 113 11.83 -0.99 -3.51
N LYS A 114 11.32 -2.23 -3.54
CA LYS A 114 10.29 -2.67 -4.50
C LYS A 114 9.01 -3.19 -3.84
N MET A 115 8.80 -2.88 -2.56
CA MET A 115 7.76 -3.50 -1.74
C MET A 115 6.39 -2.81 -1.76
N CYS A 116 6.14 -1.86 -2.66
CA CYS A 116 4.95 -1.02 -2.64
C CYS A 116 3.64 -1.84 -2.68
N GLY A 117 3.60 -2.92 -3.46
CA GLY A 117 2.44 -3.81 -3.50
C GLY A 117 2.19 -4.56 -2.18
N ILE A 118 3.25 -4.96 -1.46
CA ILE A 118 3.12 -5.58 -0.14
C ILE A 118 2.64 -4.57 0.89
N LEU A 119 3.14 -3.33 0.85
CA LEU A 119 2.67 -2.26 1.73
C LEU A 119 1.20 -1.91 1.47
N CYS A 120 0.80 -1.82 0.20
CA CYS A 120 -0.60 -1.65 -0.19
C CYS A 120 -1.48 -2.76 0.40
N LEU A 121 -1.05 -4.01 0.27
CA LEU A 121 -1.79 -5.16 0.80
C LEU A 121 -1.88 -5.12 2.33
N PHE A 122 -0.81 -4.73 3.03
CA PHE A 122 -0.82 -4.58 4.49
C PHE A 122 -1.82 -3.51 4.94
N VAL A 123 -1.89 -2.38 4.24
CA VAL A 123 -2.85 -1.30 4.55
C VAL A 123 -4.28 -1.81 4.40
N LEU A 124 -4.61 -2.43 3.27
CA LEU A 124 -5.95 -2.97 3.02
C LEU A 124 -6.33 -4.09 4.01
N TYR A 125 -5.38 -4.96 4.35
CA TYR A 125 -5.57 -5.98 5.38
C TYR A 125 -5.81 -5.36 6.76
N SER A 126 -5.06 -4.34 7.13
CA SER A 126 -5.22 -3.68 8.41
C SER A 126 -6.58 -2.97 8.52
N LEU A 127 -7.01 -2.28 7.46
CA LEU A 127 -8.34 -1.67 7.36
C LEU A 127 -9.46 -2.73 7.46
N HIS A 128 -9.30 -3.86 6.76
CA HIS A 128 -10.25 -4.98 6.84
C HIS A 128 -10.41 -5.52 8.28
N ASN A 129 -9.37 -5.44 9.10
CA ASN A 129 -9.40 -5.84 10.51
C ASN A 129 -9.80 -4.69 11.46
N GLY A 130 -10.36 -3.59 10.92
CA GLY A 130 -10.90 -2.49 11.71
C GLY A 130 -9.87 -1.54 12.32
N ARG A 131 -8.63 -1.55 11.82
CA ARG A 131 -7.61 -0.60 12.26
C ARG A 131 -7.81 0.77 11.60
N ASP A 132 -7.52 1.83 12.35
CA ASP A 132 -7.55 3.19 11.84
C ASP A 132 -6.45 3.46 10.79
N PHE A 133 -6.80 4.21 9.74
CA PHE A 133 -5.90 4.50 8.64
C PHE A 133 -4.65 5.27 9.07
N PHE A 134 -4.79 6.27 9.95
CA PHE A 134 -3.67 7.08 10.41
C PHE A 134 -2.73 6.26 11.31
N ASP A 135 -3.28 5.40 12.17
CA ASP A 135 -2.48 4.48 12.98
C ASP A 135 -1.67 3.50 12.13
N ILE A 136 -2.25 3.00 11.04
CA ILE A 136 -1.54 2.12 10.08
C ILE A 136 -0.40 2.89 9.42
N VAL A 137 -0.68 4.08 8.89
CA VAL A 137 0.30 4.94 8.23
C VAL A 137 1.44 5.34 9.19
N LEU A 138 1.10 5.65 10.44
CA LEU A 138 2.07 5.97 11.49
C LEU A 138 2.94 4.75 11.87
N GLU A 139 2.36 3.55 11.97
CA GLU A 139 3.12 2.32 12.19
C GLU A 139 4.14 2.10 11.07
N LEU A 140 3.71 2.20 9.82
CA LEU A 140 4.58 2.05 8.66
C LEU A 140 5.72 3.07 8.70
N ASN A 141 5.40 4.33 8.93
CA ASN A 141 6.37 5.41 9.03
C ASN A 141 7.41 5.17 10.14
N ASN A 142 6.94 4.77 11.32
CA ASN A 142 7.82 4.46 12.45
C ASN A 142 8.72 3.26 12.16
N TYR A 143 8.17 2.21 11.52
CA TYR A 143 8.93 1.04 11.14
C TYR A 143 10.10 1.44 10.23
N PHE A 144 9.85 2.13 9.12
CA PHE A 144 10.92 2.45 8.17
C PHE A 144 11.89 3.53 8.69
N ASN A 145 11.42 4.53 9.45
CA ASN A 145 12.30 5.56 10.02
C ASN A 145 13.21 5.05 11.15
N ILE A 146 12.73 4.14 12.00
CA ILE A 146 13.56 3.55 13.06
C ILE A 146 14.64 2.64 12.45
N HIS A 147 14.28 1.85 11.43
CA HIS A 147 15.26 0.96 10.78
C HIS A 147 16.28 1.74 9.96
N ALA A 148 15.89 2.83 9.27
CA ALA A 148 16.82 3.71 8.58
C ALA A 148 17.91 4.27 9.52
N ARG A 149 17.51 4.69 10.74
CA ARG A 149 18.46 5.19 11.76
C ARG A 149 19.41 4.12 12.30
N ARG A 150 18.99 2.85 12.34
CA ARG A 150 19.86 1.74 12.78
C ARG A 150 20.88 1.35 11.70
N SER A 151 20.49 1.41 10.43
CA SER A 151 21.40 1.18 9.29
C SER A 151 22.45 2.28 9.16
N SER A 152 22.12 3.55 9.46
CA SER A 152 23.10 4.64 9.44
C SER A 152 24.08 4.60 10.62
N LEU A 153 23.69 4.05 11.77
CA LEU A 153 24.56 3.88 12.95
C LEU A 153 25.50 2.66 12.86
N SER A 154 25.30 1.75 11.90
CA SER A 154 26.16 0.57 11.70
C SER A 154 27.27 0.76 10.66
N ASN A 155 27.40 1.96 10.07
CA ASN A 155 28.57 2.39 9.30
C ASN A 155 29.41 3.39 10.11
N PRO A 156 30.26 2.94 11.07
CA PRO A 156 31.41 3.74 11.43
C PRO A 156 32.33 3.72 10.21
N THR A 157 32.38 4.84 9.50
CA THR A 157 33.42 5.09 8.52
C THR A 157 34.78 4.84 9.17
N ASN A 158 35.57 3.94 8.58
CA ASN A 158 37.02 3.90 8.76
C ASN A 158 37.56 5.32 8.56
N LYS A 159 37.88 5.97 9.68
CA LYS A 159 38.86 7.05 9.74
C LYS A 159 40.12 6.45 10.36
N GLY A 160 41.20 6.48 9.59
CA GLY A 160 42.50 5.88 9.90
C GLY A 160 42.84 4.89 8.78
N GLU A 161 43.85 5.10 7.94
CA GLU A 161 45.03 5.98 7.98
C GLU A 161 45.38 6.41 6.54
#